data_AF-A0A1H6DDS8-F1
#
_entry.id   AF-A0A1H6DDS8-F1
#
_cell.length_a   1.000
_cell.length_b   1.000
_cell.length_c   1.000
_cell.angle_alpha   90.00
_cell.angle_beta   90.00
_cell.angle_gamma   90.00
#
_symmetry.space_group_name_H-M   'P 1'
#
loop_
_entity.id
_entity.type
_entity.pdbx_description
1 polymer ?
#
loop_
_entity_poly.entity_id
_entity_poly.type
_entity_poly.pdbx_seq_one_letter_code
_entity_poly.pdbx_strand_id
1 'polypeptide(L)' 'MSAEAVALAVLLRRAQWLLDDLAYRIVGGRFDAGELTDTADALDELAVLLKEKALSEGTECSAPSRISLPSPRQP' A
#
# COMPACT_ATOMS: atom_id res chain seq x y z
N MET A 1 -17.91 -7.07 2.78
CA MET A 1 -16.43 -7.01 2.75
C MET A 1 -15.97 -7.68 1.48
N SER A 2 -15.14 -7.02 0.65
CA SER A 2 -14.64 -7.65 -0.59
C SER A 2 -13.57 -8.68 -0.27
N ALA A 3 -13.40 -9.69 -1.13
CA ALA A 3 -12.34 -10.68 -1.00
C ALA A 3 -10.94 -10.01 -1.03
N GLU A 4 -10.82 -8.92 -1.77
CA GLU A 4 -9.63 -8.09 -1.87
C GLU A 4 -9.28 -7.38 -0.56
N ALA A 5 -10.28 -6.80 0.13
CA ALA A 5 -10.08 -6.19 1.44
C ALA A 5 -9.69 -7.23 2.51
N VAL A 6 -10.26 -8.44 2.44
CA VAL A 6 -9.87 -9.56 3.31
C VAL A 6 -8.42 -9.96 3.06
N ALA A 7 -8.01 -10.12 1.80
CA ALA A 7 -6.66 -10.50 1.44
C ALA A 7 -5.64 -9.45 1.91
N LEU A 8 -5.93 -8.16 1.72
CA LEU A 8 -5.09 -7.08 2.21
C LEU A 8 -4.97 -7.10 3.74
N ALA A 9 -6.07 -7.29 4.46
CA ALA A 9 -6.05 -7.39 5.92
C ALA A 9 -5.19 -8.58 6.42
N VAL A 10 -5.23 -9.72 5.72
CA VAL A 10 -4.39 -10.89 6.03
C VAL A 10 -2.90 -10.58 5.80
N LEU A 11 -2.56 -9.93 4.68
CA LEU A 11 -1.18 -9.54 4.38
C LEU A 11 -0.63 -8.55 5.40
N LEU A 12 -1.41 -7.54 5.76
CA LEU A 12 -1.05 -6.57 6.80
C LEU A 12 -0.82 -7.27 8.14
N ARG A 13 -1.67 -8.22 8.51
CA ARG A 13 -1.51 -8.98 9.75
C ARG A 13 -0.24 -9.84 9.74
N ARG A 14 0.09 -10.44 8.60
CA ARG A 14 1.34 -11.22 8.44
C ARG A 14 2.57 -10.34 8.58
N ALA A 15 2.57 -9.15 7.97
CA ALA A 15 3.67 -8.20 8.09
C ALA A 15 3.85 -7.72 9.54
N GLN A 16 2.75 -7.51 10.27
CA GLN A 16 2.83 -7.20 11.70
C GLN A 16 3.57 -8.30 12.49
N TRP A 17 3.21 -9.56 12.28
CA TRP A 17 3.87 -10.68 12.98
C TRP A 17 5.35 -10.83 12.60
N LEU A 18 5.70 -10.60 11.34
CA LEU A 18 7.09 -10.61 10.89
C LEU A 18 7.92 -9.54 11.62
N LEU A 19 7.38 -8.32 11.74
CA LEU A 19 8.04 -7.23 12.44
C LEU A 19 8.14 -7.47 13.95
N ASP A 20 7.09 -8.00 14.57
CA ASP A 20 7.09 -8.34 16.00
C ASP A 20 8.17 -9.39 16.31
N ASP A 21 8.31 -10.41 15.45
CA ASP A 21 9.31 -11.46 15.62
C ASP A 21 10.74 -10.95 15.35
N LEU A 22 10.95 -10.15 14.31
CA LEU A 22 12.26 -9.53 14.06
C LEU A 22 12.66 -8.60 15.22
N ALA A 23 11.74 -7.79 15.75
CA ALA A 23 12.02 -6.93 16.90
C ALA A 23 12.45 -7.75 18.14
N TYR A 24 11.75 -8.86 18.40
CA TYR A 24 12.12 -9.79 19.47
C TYR A 24 13.51 -10.40 19.27
N ARG A 25 13.83 -10.83 18.04
CA ARG A 25 15.15 -11.38 17.67
C ARG A 25 16.28 -10.35 17.80
N ILE A 26 16.04 -9.11 17.38
CA ILE A 26 17.00 -7.99 17.50
C ILE A 26 17.38 -7.75 18.95
N VAL A 27 16.41 -7.64 19.86
CA VAL A 27 16.68 -7.46 21.29
C VAL A 27 17.45 -8.65 21.87
N GLY A 28 17.19 -9.86 21.35
CA GLY A 28 17.91 -11.07 21.73
C GLY A 28 19.30 -11.23 21.11
N GLY A 29 19.74 -10.33 20.22
CA GLY A 29 20.98 -10.48 19.45
C GLY A 29 21.00 -11.72 18.54
N ARG A 30 19.82 -12.25 18.19
CA ARG A 30 19.64 -13.46 17.38
C ARG A 30 19.05 -13.10 16.03
N PHE A 31 19.75 -12.26 15.28
CA PHE A 31 19.37 -11.94 13.91
C PHE A 31 20.58 -11.95 12.98
N ASP A 32 20.35 -12.21 11.71
CA ASP A 32 21.37 -12.11 10.66
C ASP A 32 20.96 -11.15 9.52
N ALA A 33 21.92 -10.91 8.62
CA ALA A 33 21.70 -10.03 7.48
C ALA A 33 20.67 -10.59 6.48
N GLY A 34 20.50 -11.90 6.42
CA GLY A 34 19.48 -12.55 5.59
C GLY A 34 18.09 -12.23 6.10
N GLU A 35 17.84 -12.40 7.40
CA GLU A 35 16.54 -12.09 8.00
C GLU A 35 16.16 -10.61 7.87
N LEU A 36 17.13 -9.70 7.95
CA LEU A 36 16.91 -8.28 7.68
C LEU A 36 16.53 -8.03 6.22
N THR A 37 17.22 -8.69 5.28
CA THR A 37 16.96 -8.56 3.84
C THR A 37 15.58 -9.13 3.50
N ASP A 38 15.27 -10.34 3.96
CA ASP A 38 13.97 -10.99 3.74
C ASP A 38 12.82 -10.15 4.30
N THR A 39 13.03 -9.52 5.46
CA THR A 39 12.02 -8.62 6.06
C THR A 39 11.85 -7.35 5.24
N ALA A 40 12.94 -6.76 4.75
CA ALA A 40 12.88 -5.58 3.89
C ALA A 40 12.14 -5.88 2.58
N ASP A 41 12.47 -7.00 1.92
CA ASP A 41 11.82 -7.42 0.67
C ASP A 41 10.31 -7.60 0.86
N ALA A 42 9.89 -8.24 1.97
CA ALA A 42 8.47 -8.41 2.30
C ALA A 42 7.75 -7.07 2.53
N LEU A 43 8.42 -6.07 3.12
CA LEU A 43 7.86 -4.73 3.30
C LEU A 43 7.76 -3.95 1.99
N ASP A 44 8.73 -4.10 1.10
CA ASP A 44 8.72 -3.48 -0.22
C ASP A 44 7.56 -4.03 -1.07
N GLU A 45 7.35 -5.34 -1.07
CA GLU A 45 6.19 -5.97 -1.73
C GLU A 45 4.86 -5.42 -1.18
N LEU A 46 4.73 -5.33 0.15
CA LEU A 46 3.53 -4.77 0.78
C LEU A 46 3.34 -3.29 0.41
N ALA A 47 4.41 -2.51 0.35
CA ALA A 47 4.35 -1.11 -0.02
C ALA A 47 3.89 -0.92 -1.48
N VAL A 48 4.33 -1.79 -2.40
CA VAL A 48 3.85 -1.81 -3.79
C VAL A 48 2.34 -2.09 -3.83
N LEU A 49 1.89 -3.15 -3.17
CA LEU A 49 0.47 -3.53 -3.15
C LEU A 49 -0.43 -2.42 -2.58
N LEU A 50 -0.01 -1.75 -1.51
CA LEU A 50 -0.75 -0.63 -0.92
C LEU A 50 -0.87 0.55 -1.89
N LYS A 51 0.19 0.87 -2.63
CA LYS A 51 0.18 1.93 -3.65
C LYS A 51 -0.76 1.58 -4.81
N GLU A 52 -0.74 0.33 -5.28
CA GLU A 52 -1.64 -0.14 -6.35
C GLU A 52 -3.11 -0.06 -5.95
N LYS A 53 -3.43 -0.42 -4.70
CA LYS A 53 -4.79 -0.30 -4.16
C LYS A 53 -5.24 1.15 -4.06
N ALA A 54 -4.38 2.04 -3.54
CA ALA A 54 -4.68 3.45 -3.46
C ALA A 54 -4.95 4.10 -4.83
N LEU A 55 -4.24 3.66 -5.88
CA LEU A 55 -4.48 4.12 -7.25
C LEU A 55 -5.81 3.58 -7.82
N SER A 56 -6.15 2.34 -7.49
CA SER A 56 -7.41 1.70 -7.89
C SER A 56 -8.62 2.37 -7.24
N GLU A 57 -8.53 2.70 -5.95
CA GLU A 57 -9.58 3.44 -5.23
C GLU A 57 -9.62 4.93 -5.61
N GLY A 58 -8.48 5.54 -5.95
CA GLY A 58 -8.38 6.95 -6.38
C GLY A 58 -8.89 7.24 -7.80
N THR A 59 -9.16 6.22 -8.61
CA THR A 59 -9.71 6.39 -9.96
C THR A 59 -11.23 6.66 -9.96
N GLU A 60 -11.90 6.48 -8.82
CA GLU A 60 -13.33 6.74 -8.65
C GLU A 60 -13.67 8.16 -8.16
N CYS A 61 -12.83 9.18 -8.38
CA CYS A 61 -13.25 10.58 -8.17
C CYS A 61 -12.42 11.62 -8.94
N SER A 62 -12.23 11.43 -10.24
CA SER A 62 -11.85 12.54 -11.11
C SER A 62 -12.70 12.51 -12.37
N ALA A 63 -13.95 12.94 -12.23
CA ALA A 63 -14.73 13.36 -13.38
C ALA A 63 -13.95 14.49 -14.11
N PRO A 64 -13.87 14.48 -15.45
CA PRO A 64 -13.21 15.55 -16.18
C PRO A 64 -13.96 16.85 -15.89
N SER A 65 -13.32 17.77 -15.16
CA SER A 65 -13.82 19.13 -15.02
C SER A 65 -14.06 19.67 -16.42
N ARG A 66 -15.34 19.90 -16.73
CA ARG A 66 -15.82 20.36 -18.03
C ARG A 66 -14.91 21.48 -18.54
N ILE A 67 -14.41 21.28 -19.76
CA ILE A 67 -13.84 22.33 -20.60
C ILE A 67 -14.83 23.51 -20.53
N SER A 68 -14.43 24.58 -19.86
CA SER A 68 -15.12 25.86 -19.95
C SER A 68 -14.82 26.41 -21.35
N LEU A 69 -15.70 26.13 -22.31
CA LEU A 69 -15.66 26.84 -23.58
C LEU A 69 -15.93 28.33 -23.33
N PRO A 70 -15.21 29.25 -23.99
CA PRO A 70 -15.49 30.66 -23.89
C PRO A 70 -16.88 30.95 -24.47
N SER A 71 -17.71 31.65 -23.70
CA SER A 71 -19.04 32.09 -24.14
C SER A 71 -18.90 32.97 -25.39
N PRO A 72 -19.64 32.68 -26.48
CA PRO A 72 -19.65 33.59 -27.62
C PRO A 72 -20.38 34.88 -27.24
N ARG A 73 -19.81 36.02 -27.66
CA ARG A 73 -20.42 37.36 -27.60
C ARG A 73 -21.83 37.33 -28.18
N GLN A 74 -22.71 38.26 -27.78
CA GLN A 74 -23.50 39.18 -28.64
C GLN A 74 -24.44 40.05 -27.77
N PRO A 75 -24.98 41.20 -28.25
CA PRO A 75 -24.57 42.06 -29.36
C PRO A 75 -23.96 43.40 -28.90
#